data_AF-A0AAJ1EYW8-F1
#
_entry.id   AF-A0AAJ1EYW8-F1
#
_cell.length_a   1.000
_cell.length_b   1.000
_cell.length_c   1.000
_cell.angle_alpha   90.00
_cell.angle_beta   90.00
_cell.angle_gamma   90.00
#
_symmetry.space_group_name_H-M   'P 1'
#
loop_
_entity.id
_entity.type
_entity.pdbx_description
1 polymer ?
#
loop_
_entity_poly.entity_id
_entity_poly.type
_entity_poly.pdbx_seq_one_letter_code
_entity_poly.pdbx_strand_id
1 'polypeptide(L)'
;VIMDGAVIGEESIVAAMSFVKAGFRGEKRQLLMGTPARAVRSVSDDELHWKRLNTKEYQDLVGRCHASLHETQPLRQMEENR
;
A
#
# COMPACT_ATOMS: atom_id res chain seq x y z
N VAL A 1 -0.96 10.52 -3.33
CA VAL A 1 -1.56 11.47 -2.35
C VAL A 1 -3.07 11.31 -2.38
N ILE A 2 -3.71 11.27 -1.22
CA ILE A 2 -5.16 11.26 -1.08
C ILE A 2 -5.55 12.50 -0.28
N MET A 3 -6.36 13.37 -0.88
CA MET A 3 -6.74 14.66 -0.28
C MET A 3 -7.97 14.53 0.63
N ASP A 4 -8.22 15.56 1.43
CA ASP A 4 -9.27 15.59 2.46
C ASP A 4 -10.67 15.26 1.92
N GLY A 5 -11.43 14.54 2.73
CA GLY A 5 -12.82 14.17 2.44
C GLY A 5 -12.99 13.20 1.27
N ALA A 6 -11.91 12.69 0.68
CA ALA A 6 -11.98 11.65 -0.33
C ALA A 6 -12.46 10.32 0.30
N VAL A 7 -13.46 9.70 -0.32
CA VAL A 7 -13.96 8.37 0.02
C VAL A 7 -13.52 7.42 -1.08
N ILE A 8 -12.70 6.43 -0.72
CA ILE A 8 -12.32 5.34 -1.59
C ILE A 8 -13.28 4.19 -1.35
N GLY A 9 -13.97 3.73 -2.40
CA GLY A 9 -14.93 2.64 -2.25
C GLY A 9 -14.25 1.31 -1.89
N GLU A 10 -15.00 0.41 -1.27
CA GLU A 10 -14.50 -0.89 -0.81
C GLU A 10 -13.84 -1.68 -1.94
N GLU A 11 -12.79 -2.44 -1.62
CA GLU A 11 -12.05 -3.27 -2.58
C GLU A 11 -11.41 -2.49 -3.76
N SER A 12 -11.35 -1.14 -3.66
CA SER A 12 -10.67 -0.31 -4.66
C SER A 12 -9.16 -0.27 -4.43
N ILE A 13 -8.41 -0.09 -5.51
CA ILE A 13 -6.95 0.01 -5.49
C ILE A 13 -6.54 1.36 -6.08
N VAL A 14 -5.73 2.11 -5.32
CA VAL A 14 -5.08 3.33 -5.81
C VAL A 14 -3.70 2.97 -6.33
N ALA A 15 -3.46 3.19 -7.63
CA ALA A 15 -2.18 2.92 -8.26
C ALA A 15 -1.08 3.84 -7.72
N ALA A 16 0.17 3.38 -7.80
CA ALA A 16 1.33 4.14 -7.39
C ALA A 16 1.36 5.54 -8.03
N MET A 17 1.86 6.52 -7.29
CA MET A 17 2.00 7.92 -7.73
C MET A 17 0.70 8.62 -8.15
N SER A 18 -0.47 8.11 -7.75
CA SER A 18 -1.75 8.76 -8.05
C SER A 18 -2.11 9.88 -7.07
N PHE A 19 -2.82 10.89 -7.57
CA PHE A 19 -3.35 12.02 -6.79
C PHE A 19 -4.88 11.99 -6.75
N VAL A 20 -5.48 11.58 -5.62
CA VAL A 20 -6.94 11.59 -5.43
C VAL A 20 -7.35 12.96 -4.89
N LYS A 21 -8.14 13.70 -5.67
CA LYS A 21 -8.60 15.06 -5.32
C LYS A 21 -9.50 15.10 -4.08
N ALA A 22 -9.58 16.27 -3.44
CA ALA A 22 -10.42 16.48 -2.27
C ALA A 22 -11.89 16.21 -2.59
N GLY A 23 -12.62 15.62 -1.64
CA GLY A 23 -14.04 15.28 -1.80
C GLY A 23 -14.35 14.24 -2.89
N PHE A 24 -13.35 13.52 -3.41
CA PHE A 24 -13.57 12.41 -4.34
C PHE A 24 -14.54 11.39 -3.72
N ARG A 25 -15.52 10.91 -4.51
CA ARG A 25 -16.45 9.85 -4.11
C ARG A 25 -16.22 8.66 -5.03
N GLY A 26 -15.61 7.61 -4.49
CA GLY A 26 -15.31 6.38 -5.19
C GLY A 26 -16.38 5.32 -4.97
N GLU A 27 -16.62 4.55 -6.03
CA GLU A 27 -17.45 3.35 -5.98
C GLU A 27 -16.62 2.12 -5.59
N LYS A 28 -17.28 1.01 -5.26
CA LYS A 28 -16.59 -0.25 -4.96
C LYS A 28 -15.77 -0.75 -6.16
N ARG A 29 -14.68 -1.47 -5.87
CA ARG A 29 -13.82 -2.16 -6.83
C ARG A 29 -13.26 -1.28 -7.94
N GLN A 30 -12.90 -0.02 -7.68
CA GLN A 30 -12.28 0.84 -8.69
C GLN A 30 -10.75 0.75 -8.68
N LEU A 31 -10.12 0.60 -9.85
CA LEU A 31 -8.71 0.91 -10.02
C LEU A 31 -8.58 2.41 -10.32
N LEU A 32 -8.00 3.16 -9.37
CA LEU A 32 -7.78 4.60 -9.48
C LEU A 32 -6.34 4.89 -9.89
N MET A 33 -6.15 5.63 -10.99
CA MET A 33 -4.81 5.93 -11.53
C MET A 33 -4.67 7.37 -12.00
N GLY A 34 -3.49 7.95 -11.79
CA GLY A 34 -3.04 9.20 -12.41
C GLY A 34 -3.14 10.43 -11.50
N THR A 35 -2.81 11.59 -12.07
CA THR A 35 -2.79 12.88 -11.38
C THR A 35 -3.50 13.94 -12.21
N PRO A 36 -4.77 14.30 -11.90
CA PRO A 36 -5.62 13.72 -10.85
C PRO A 36 -6.15 12.32 -11.21
N ALA A 37 -6.31 11.46 -10.21
CA ALA A 37 -6.71 10.07 -10.36
C ALA A 37 -8.11 9.94 -11.00
N ARG A 38 -8.27 8.92 -11.82
CA ARG A 38 -9.56 8.52 -12.43
C ARG A 38 -9.77 7.02 -12.24
N ALA A 39 -11.03 6.62 -12.16
CA ALA A 39 -11.40 5.20 -12.25
C ALA A 39 -11.20 4.75 -13.69
N VAL A 40 -10.23 3.86 -13.91
CA VAL A 40 -9.86 3.38 -15.25
C VAL A 40 -10.50 2.05 -15.60
N ARG A 41 -10.80 1.21 -14.60
CA ARG A 41 -11.52 -0.06 -14.71
C ARG A 41 -11.89 -0.60 -13.33
N SER A 42 -12.61 -1.72 -13.32
CA SER A 42 -12.82 -2.50 -12.10
C SER A 42 -11.57 -3.30 -11.70
N VAL A 43 -11.38 -3.47 -10.39
CA VAL A 43 -10.41 -4.41 -9.80
C VAL A 43 -10.91 -5.83 -10.02
N SER A 44 -10.04 -6.71 -10.52
CA SER A 44 -10.38 -8.12 -10.72
C SER A 44 -10.35 -8.91 -9.40
N ASP A 45 -10.99 -10.07 -9.37
CA ASP A 45 -10.94 -10.94 -8.20
C ASP A 45 -9.52 -11.45 -7.91
N ASP A 46 -8.71 -11.68 -8.96
CA ASP A 46 -7.30 -12.04 -8.81
C ASP A 46 -6.50 -10.91 -8.16
N GLU A 47 -6.65 -9.67 -8.63
CA GLU A 47 -5.98 -8.50 -8.06
C GLU A 47 -6.37 -8.30 -6.59
N LEU A 48 -7.64 -8.53 -6.26
CA LEU A 48 -8.14 -8.47 -4.90
C LEU A 48 -7.56 -9.59 -4.02
N HIS A 49 -7.49 -10.82 -4.55
CA HIS A 49 -6.85 -11.95 -3.88
C HIS A 49 -5.38 -11.65 -3.57
N TRP A 50 -4.61 -11.20 -4.56
CA TRP A 50 -3.22 -10.81 -4.38
C TRP A 50 -3.05 -9.67 -3.39
N LYS A 51 -3.94 -8.67 -3.42
CA LYS A 51 -3.92 -7.57 -2.46
C LYS A 51 -4.12 -8.05 -1.01
N ARG A 52 -5.03 -9.01 -0.80
CA ARG A 52 -5.26 -9.62 0.52
C ARG A 52 -4.04 -10.39 1.00
N LEU A 53 -3.42 -11.20 0.14
CA LEU A 53 -2.19 -11.93 0.48
C LEU A 53 -1.06 -10.97 0.84
N ASN A 54 -0.81 -9.95 0.03
CA ASN A 54 0.22 -8.96 0.30
C ASN A 54 -0.04 -8.22 1.64
N THR A 55 -1.29 -7.94 1.97
CA THR A 55 -1.64 -7.33 3.27
C THR A 55 -1.32 -8.27 4.43
N LYS A 56 -1.59 -9.57 4.26
CA LYS A 56 -1.25 -10.59 5.25
C LYS A 56 0.26 -10.70 5.46
N GLU A 57 1.06 -10.64 4.40
CA GLU A 57 2.53 -10.62 4.51
C GLU A 57 3.04 -9.47 5.37
N TYR A 58 2.49 -8.25 5.22
CA TYR A 58 2.86 -7.13 6.09
C TYR A 58 2.51 -7.38 7.56
N GLN A 59 1.37 -8.02 7.84
CA GLN A 59 0.99 -8.40 9.21
C GLN A 59 1.95 -9.45 9.78
N ASP A 60 2.35 -10.42 8.98
CA ASP A 60 3.27 -11.48 9.40
C ASP A 60 4.70 -10.93 9.62
N LEU A 61 5.13 -9.94 8.82
CA LEU A 61 6.36 -9.20 9.04
C LEU A 61 6.37 -8.47 10.39
N VAL A 62 5.24 -7.91 10.83
CA VAL A 62 5.13 -7.30 12.16
C VAL A 62 5.33 -8.33 13.26
N GLY A 63 4.68 -9.50 13.15
CA GLY A 63 4.89 -10.60 14.09
C GLY A 63 6.34 -11.08 14.15
N ARG A 64 6.98 -11.24 12.98
CA ARG A 64 8.40 -11.58 12.87
C ARG A 64 9.29 -10.52 13.52
N CYS A 65 9.04 -9.24 13.26
CA CYS A 65 9.76 -8.13 13.87
C CYS A 65 9.66 -8.19 15.39
N HIS A 66 8.45 -8.31 15.95
CA HIS A 66 8.30 -8.41 17.41
C HIS A 66 9.02 -9.62 18.02
N ALA A 67 9.10 -10.74 17.29
CA ALA A 67 9.76 -11.95 17.78
C ALA A 67 11.31 -11.89 17.71
N SER A 68 11.88 -11.13 16.78
CA SER A 68 13.33 -11.16 16.50
C SER A 68 14.05 -9.81 16.64
N LEU A 69 13.33 -8.70 16.72
CA LEU A 69 13.93 -7.38 16.91
C LEU A 69 14.58 -7.30 18.28
N HIS A 70 15.88 -7.04 18.27
CA HIS A 70 16.68 -6.84 19.46
C HIS A 70 17.63 -5.66 19.24
N GLU A 71 17.98 -4.99 20.34
CA GLU A 71 18.99 -3.94 20.31
C GLU A 71 20.33 -4.52 19.86
N THR A 72 21.02 -3.81 18.97
CA THR A 72 22.34 -4.21 18.49
C THR A 72 23.29 -3.02 18.55
N GLN A 73 24.58 -3.30 18.68
CA GLN A 73 25.60 -2.27 18.61
C GLN A 73 25.78 -1.85 17.14
N PRO A 74 25.72 -0.55 16.81
CA PRO A 74 25.89 -0.10 15.44
C PRO A 74 27.30 -0.42 14.95
N LEU A 75 27.41 -0.82 13.68
CA LEU A 75 28.69 -0.95 13.00
C LEU A 75 29.40 0.40 12.98
N ARG A 76 30.62 0.44 13.54
CA ARG A 76 31.44 1.67 13.62
C ARG A 76 32.47 1.79 12.50
N GLN A 77 32.67 0.72 11.75
CA GLN A 77 33.60 0.64 10.63
C GLN A 77 32.89 -0.11 9.50
N MET A 78 33.28 0.22 8.27
CA MET A 78 32.80 -0.44 7.05
C MET A 78 33.22 -1.92 7.07
N GLU A 79 32.32 -2.81 6.64
CA GLU A 79 32.64 -4.24 6.55
C GLU A 79 33.66 -4.46 5.43
N GLU A 80 34.60 -5.40 5.62
CA GLU A 80 35.53 -5.73 4.54
C GLU A 80 34.75 -6.23 3.31
N ASN A 81 35.02 -5.60 2.16
CA ASN A 81 34.36 -5.85 0.86
C ASN A 81 32.92 -5.34 0.70
N ARG A 82 32.48 -4.36 1.49
CA ARG A 82 31.22 -3.63 1.25
C ARG A 82 31.43 -2.13 1.29
#